data_AF-A5Z431-F1
#
_entry.id   AF-A5Z431-F1
#
_cell.length_a   1.000
_cell.length_b   1.000
_cell.length_c   1.000
_cell.angle_alpha   90.00
_cell.angle_beta   90.00
_cell.angle_gamma   90.00
#
_symmetry.space_group_name_H-M   'P 1'
#
loop_
_entity.id
_entity.type
_entity.pdbx_description
1 polymer ?
#
loop_
_entity_poly.entity_id
_entity_poly.type
_entity_poly.pdbx_seq_one_letter_code
_entity_poly.pdbx_strand_id
1 'polypeptide(L)'
;MEDVKQTAVATEEKKTNVTESDTDGLNYTHVFKKPFEFEGKTYDKLTFDFEGLLGSDMIAVENEMAAVGEYVLSPEISTSFLSKMAARAAGVGSDLIEHLPIRDFGKIKNKSRDFLVTTGLTD
;
A
#
# COMPACT_ATOMS: atom_id res chain seq x y z
N MET A 1 -19.47 -42.23 16.98
CA MET A 1 -20.42 -41.11 16.87
C MET A 1 -19.88 -40.05 17.82
N GLU A 2 -19.28 -38.94 17.41
CA GLU A 2 -19.33 -38.24 16.12
C GLU A 2 -18.02 -37.48 15.86
N ASP A 3 -17.62 -37.50 14.59
CA ASP A 3 -16.67 -36.62 13.91
C ASP A 3 -17.14 -35.16 13.88
N VAL A 4 -16.28 -34.17 14.17
CA VAL A 4 -16.32 -32.79 13.59
C VAL A 4 -14.91 -32.17 13.70
N LYS A 5 -14.07 -32.27 12.67
CA LYS A 5 -13.86 -31.31 11.54
C LYS A 5 -13.13 -30.00 11.89
N GLN A 6 -11.83 -30.04 11.57
CA GLN A 6 -11.05 -29.07 10.79
C GLN A 6 -11.75 -27.76 10.40
N THR A 7 -11.26 -26.64 10.93
CA THR A 7 -11.53 -25.29 10.41
C THR A 7 -10.34 -24.85 9.56
N ALA A 8 -10.50 -24.93 8.24
CA ALA A 8 -9.64 -24.27 7.29
C ALA A 8 -9.98 -22.77 7.28
N VAL A 9 -9.01 -21.92 7.60
CA VAL A 9 -9.13 -20.47 7.40
C VAL A 9 -8.83 -20.21 5.93
N ALA A 10 -9.88 -19.90 5.17
CA ALA A 10 -9.79 -19.47 3.79
C ALA A 10 -9.16 -18.08 3.74
N THR A 11 -7.96 -17.97 3.16
CA THR A 11 -7.41 -16.70 2.72
C THR A 11 -8.17 -16.25 1.48
N GLU A 12 -9.00 -15.23 1.64
CA GLU A 12 -9.67 -14.53 0.54
C GLU A 12 -8.62 -13.88 -0.37
N GLU A 13 -8.39 -14.49 -1.52
CA GLU A 13 -7.63 -13.94 -2.62
C GLU A 13 -8.47 -12.85 -3.30
N LYS A 14 -8.30 -11.60 -2.84
CA LYS A 14 -8.82 -10.43 -3.56
C LYS A 14 -8.08 -10.31 -4.89
N LYS A 15 -8.71 -10.81 -5.96
CA LYS A 15 -8.31 -10.56 -7.35
C LYS A 15 -8.44 -9.08 -7.66
N THR A 16 -7.32 -8.37 -7.69
CA THR A 16 -7.26 -6.98 -8.15
C THR A 16 -7.28 -6.98 -9.68
N ASN A 17 -8.42 -6.61 -10.25
CA ASN A 17 -8.61 -6.40 -11.68
C ASN A 17 -7.74 -5.21 -12.11
N VAL A 18 -6.83 -5.43 -13.06
CA VAL A 18 -5.94 -4.40 -13.60
C VAL A 18 -6.70 -3.63 -14.67
N THR A 19 -7.07 -2.39 -14.38
CA THR A 19 -7.50 -1.42 -15.40
C THR A 19 -6.31 -0.53 -15.71
N GLU A 20 -5.80 -0.67 -16.93
CA GLU A 20 -4.84 0.25 -17.54
C GLU A 20 -5.59 1.53 -17.93
N SER A 21 -5.22 2.64 -17.29
CA SER A 21 -5.61 3.98 -17.73
C SER A 21 -4.42 4.90 -17.57
N ASP A 22 -3.78 5.24 -18.70
CA ASP A 22 -3.08 6.51 -18.86
C ASP A 22 -4.02 7.63 -18.42
N THR A 23 -3.73 8.31 -17.31
CA THR A 23 -4.43 9.54 -16.97
C THR A 23 -3.46 10.46 -16.23
N ASP A 24 -3.54 11.73 -16.61
CA ASP A 24 -2.96 12.93 -16.03
C ASP A 24 -3.42 13.13 -14.56
N GLY A 25 -3.26 12.09 -13.74
CA GLY A 25 -3.76 11.95 -12.38
C GLY A 25 -2.65 11.48 -11.44
N LEU A 26 -2.88 11.59 -10.14
CA LEU A 26 -1.88 11.25 -9.11
C LEU A 26 -1.60 9.75 -9.00
N ASN A 27 -2.30 8.92 -9.78
CA ASN A 27 -2.14 7.48 -9.83
C ASN A 27 -0.79 7.06 -10.44
N TYR A 28 -0.20 5.98 -9.90
CA TYR A 28 1.15 5.56 -10.24
C TYR A 28 1.21 4.08 -10.53
N THR A 29 1.85 3.67 -11.63
CA THR A 29 2.20 2.27 -11.86
C THR A 29 3.72 2.10 -11.78
N HIS A 30 4.15 1.29 -10.83
CA HIS A 30 5.54 0.90 -10.64
C HIS A 30 5.81 -0.40 -11.38
N VAL A 31 6.69 -0.37 -12.39
CA VAL A 31 7.17 -1.57 -13.08
C VAL A 31 8.54 -1.94 -12.54
N PHE A 32 8.69 -3.16 -12.04
CA PHE A 32 9.95 -3.62 -11.49
C PHE A 32 10.94 -3.96 -12.61
N LYS A 33 12.22 -3.61 -12.41
CA LYS A 33 13.28 -3.99 -13.37
C LYS A 33 13.55 -5.50 -13.39
N LYS A 34 13.31 -6.15 -12.26
CA LYS A 34 13.36 -7.60 -12.07
C LYS A 34 12.11 -7.99 -11.32
N PRO A 35 11.44 -9.11 -11.67
CA PRO A 35 10.28 -9.56 -10.93
C PRO A 35 10.61 -9.66 -9.44
N PHE A 36 9.76 -9.07 -8.61
CA PHE A 36 9.91 -9.13 -7.16
C PHE A 36 9.11 -10.31 -6.61
N GLU A 37 9.71 -11.12 -5.74
CA GLU A 37 9.04 -12.27 -5.15
C GLU A 37 8.82 -12.03 -3.65
N PHE A 38 7.57 -12.19 -3.21
CA PHE A 38 7.19 -12.02 -1.81
C PHE A 38 6.04 -12.96 -1.47
N GLU A 39 6.16 -13.69 -0.36
CA GLU A 39 5.18 -14.68 0.11
C GLU A 39 4.71 -15.68 -0.97
N GLY A 40 5.64 -16.12 -1.83
CA GLY A 40 5.35 -17.08 -2.91
C GLY A 40 4.61 -16.50 -4.11
N LYS A 41 4.45 -15.17 -4.17
CA LYS A 41 3.88 -14.45 -5.32
C LYS A 41 4.96 -13.64 -6.03
N THR A 42 4.88 -13.61 -7.35
CA THR A 42 5.79 -12.82 -8.20
C THR A 42 5.06 -11.56 -8.70
N TYR A 43 5.70 -10.41 -8.54
CA TYR A 43 5.20 -9.09 -8.92
C TYR A 43 6.09 -8.49 -10.00
N ASP A 44 5.51 -8.29 -11.19
CA ASP A 44 6.19 -7.58 -12.28
C ASP A 44 5.87 -6.07 -12.27
N LYS A 45 4.67 -5.73 -11.79
CA LYS A 45 4.22 -4.35 -11.57
C LYS A 45 3.30 -4.23 -10.35
N LEU A 46 3.24 -3.02 -9.78
CA LEU A 46 2.24 -2.60 -8.80
C LEU A 46 1.57 -1.32 -9.29
N THR A 47 0.25 -1.24 -9.16
CA THR A 47 -0.52 -0.05 -9.49
C THR A 47 -1.07 0.55 -8.21
N PHE A 48 -0.90 1.86 -8.06
CA PHE A 48 -1.27 2.64 -6.89
C PHE A 48 -2.35 3.64 -7.30
N ASP A 49 -3.56 3.42 -6.81
CA ASP A 49 -4.71 4.29 -6.99
C ASP A 49 -4.81 5.22 -5.77
N PHE A 50 -4.13 6.36 -5.84
CA PHE A 50 -4.13 7.33 -4.75
C PHE A 50 -5.43 8.15 -4.73
N GLU A 51 -6.01 8.43 -5.90
CA GLU A 51 -7.28 9.16 -5.99
C GLU A 51 -8.47 8.34 -5.44
N GLY A 52 -8.36 7.01 -5.46
CA GLY A 52 -9.33 6.11 -4.84
C GLY A 52 -9.25 6.03 -3.31
N LEU A 53 -8.24 6.62 -2.66
CA LEU A 53 -8.12 6.60 -1.20
C LEU A 53 -9.23 7.43 -0.55
N LEU A 54 -9.82 6.88 0.51
CA LEU A 54 -10.82 7.55 1.32
C LEU A 54 -10.21 8.04 2.63
N GLY A 55 -10.86 9.00 3.30
CA GLY A 55 -10.42 9.44 4.63
C GLY A 55 -10.35 8.29 5.65
N SER A 56 -11.17 7.25 5.48
CA SER A 56 -11.09 6.03 6.30
C SER A 56 -9.77 5.28 6.15
N ASP A 57 -9.15 5.31 4.97
CA ASP A 57 -7.85 4.66 4.75
C ASP A 57 -6.75 5.41 5.50
N MET A 58 -6.79 6.75 5.50
CA MET A 58 -5.88 7.57 6.28
C MET A 58 -6.03 7.32 7.79
N ILE A 59 -7.26 7.34 8.29
CA ILE A 59 -7.56 7.06 9.71
C ILE A 59 -7.11 5.65 10.08
N ALA A 60 -7.27 4.66 9.19
CA ALA A 60 -6.79 3.30 9.43
C ALA A 60 -5.26 3.27 9.59
N VAL A 61 -4.52 3.97 8.73
CA VAL A 61 -3.06 4.09 8.84
C VAL A 61 -2.66 4.74 10.17
N GLU A 62 -3.29 5.83 10.57
CA GLU A 62 -3.01 6.50 11.85
C GLU A 62 -3.27 5.57 13.04
N ASN A 63 -4.37 4.81 13.02
CA ASN A 63 -4.66 3.83 14.06
C ASN A 63 -3.64 2.69 14.11
N GLU A 64 -3.21 2.18 12.95
CA GLU A 64 -2.15 1.15 12.85
C GLU A 64 -0.83 1.64 13.46
N MET A 65 -0.52 2.92 13.27
CA MET A 65 0.69 3.54 13.83
C MET A 65 0.55 3.79 15.34
N ALA A 66 -0.60 4.31 15.78
CA ALA A 66 -0.89 4.52 17.19
C ALA A 66 -0.87 3.21 17.99
N ALA A 67 -1.32 2.09 17.38
CA ALA A 67 -1.31 0.77 18.00
C ALA A 67 0.10 0.26 18.33
N VAL A 68 1.13 0.71 17.61
CA VAL A 68 2.54 0.39 17.87
C VAL A 68 3.28 1.51 18.63
N GLY A 69 2.54 2.51 19.14
CA GLY A 69 3.09 3.62 19.90
C GLY A 69 3.74 4.71 19.04
N GLU A 70 3.48 4.74 17.74
CA GLU A 70 4.02 5.74 16.83
C GLU A 70 2.96 6.80 16.49
N TYR A 71 3.26 8.06 16.76
CA TYR A 71 2.36 9.18 16.46
C TYR A 71 2.89 9.99 15.28
N VAL A 72 2.04 10.22 14.28
CA VAL A 72 2.42 10.95 13.07
C VAL A 72 2.04 12.41 13.22
N LEU A 73 3.06 13.27 13.34
CA LEU A 73 2.87 14.73 13.33
C LEU A 73 2.92 15.30 11.91
N SER A 74 3.70 14.67 11.03
CA SER A 74 3.95 15.14 9.68
C SER A 74 3.89 13.94 8.72
N PRO A 75 2.70 13.61 8.18
CA PRO A 75 2.50 12.43 7.34
C PRO A 75 3.35 12.44 6.07
N GLU A 76 3.69 13.60 5.55
CA GLU A 76 4.47 13.81 4.33
C GLU A 76 5.98 13.52 4.46
N ILE A 77 6.50 13.41 5.68
CA ILE A 77 7.89 13.00 5.94
C ILE A 77 8.00 11.67 6.70
N SER A 78 6.89 11.18 7.25
CA SER A 78 6.85 9.91 7.97
C SER A 78 6.96 8.73 7.00
N THR A 79 8.10 8.05 7.02
CA THR A 79 8.36 6.95 6.08
C THR A 79 7.39 5.78 6.29
N SER A 80 7.07 5.45 7.55
CA SER A 80 6.09 4.42 7.92
C SER A 80 4.68 4.78 7.43
N PHE A 81 4.24 6.03 7.64
CA PHE A 81 2.95 6.51 7.16
C PHE A 81 2.83 6.41 5.64
N LEU A 82 3.82 6.96 4.92
CA LEU A 82 3.86 6.96 3.46
C LEU A 82 3.86 5.54 2.86
N SER A 83 4.50 4.59 3.54
CA SER A 83 4.55 3.18 3.13
C SER A 83 3.22 2.48 3.33
N LYS A 84 2.56 2.71 4.47
CA LYS A 84 1.23 2.15 4.75
C LYS A 84 0.16 2.76 3.83
N MET A 85 0.25 4.05 3.53
CA MET A 85 -0.60 4.70 2.53
C MET A 85 -0.41 4.11 1.13
N ALA A 86 0.84 3.88 0.71
CA ALA A 86 1.12 3.22 -0.57
C ALA A 86 0.51 1.81 -0.63
N ALA A 87 0.60 1.05 0.47
CA ALA A 87 0.02 -0.28 0.54
C ALA A 87 -1.50 -0.26 0.35
N ARG A 88 -2.20 0.70 0.99
CA ARG A 88 -3.64 0.93 0.80
C ARG A 88 -3.96 1.29 -0.65
N ALA A 89 -3.22 2.21 -1.25
CA ALA A 89 -3.41 2.65 -2.63
C ALA A 89 -3.20 1.51 -3.65
N ALA A 90 -2.30 0.55 -3.36
CA ALA A 90 -2.10 -0.63 -4.18
C ALA A 90 -3.00 -1.82 -3.81
N GLY A 91 -3.76 -1.73 -2.72
CA GLY A 91 -4.56 -2.83 -2.20
C GLY A 91 -3.73 -4.04 -1.76
N VAL A 92 -2.52 -3.81 -1.23
CA VAL A 92 -1.59 -4.84 -0.74
C VAL A 92 -1.29 -4.66 0.75
N GLY A 93 -0.65 -5.65 1.37
CA GLY A 93 -0.16 -5.54 2.76
C GLY A 93 1.03 -4.58 2.87
N SER A 94 1.18 -3.88 4.00
CA SER A 94 2.31 -2.95 4.19
C SER A 94 3.64 -3.67 4.18
N ASP A 95 3.69 -4.92 4.69
CA ASP A 95 4.89 -5.75 4.68
C ASP A 95 5.48 -5.93 3.27
N LEU A 96 4.63 -6.05 2.24
CA LEU A 96 5.09 -6.15 0.86
C LEU A 96 5.87 -4.89 0.45
N ILE A 97 5.31 -3.71 0.74
CA ILE A 97 5.94 -2.43 0.43
C ILE A 97 7.24 -2.27 1.22
N GLU A 98 7.23 -2.65 2.50
CA GLU A 98 8.38 -2.54 3.42
C GLU A 98 9.53 -3.49 3.04
N HIS A 99 9.25 -4.60 2.35
CA HIS A 99 10.26 -5.54 1.84
C HIS A 99 10.77 -5.23 0.43
N LEU A 100 10.27 -4.17 -0.22
CA LEU A 100 10.75 -3.79 -1.55
C LEU A 100 12.22 -3.36 -1.51
N PRO A 101 12.97 -3.56 -2.61
CA PRO A 101 14.31 -3.00 -2.76
C PRO A 101 14.30 -1.49 -2.53
N ILE A 102 15.30 -0.96 -1.82
CA ILE A 102 15.34 0.45 -1.39
C ILE A 102 15.11 1.48 -2.51
N ARG A 103 15.52 1.16 -3.75
CA ARG A 103 15.30 2.04 -4.91
C ARG A 103 13.84 2.11 -5.31
N ASP A 104 13.13 0.99 -5.25
CA ASP A 104 11.74 0.88 -5.67
C ASP A 104 10.84 1.39 -4.56
N PHE A 105 11.13 1.00 -3.31
CA PHE A 105 10.56 1.59 -2.11
C PHE A 105 10.64 3.13 -2.11
N GLY A 106 11.83 3.68 -2.37
CA GLY A 106 12.03 5.13 -2.37
C GLY A 106 11.17 5.86 -3.41
N LYS A 107 10.97 5.28 -4.59
CA LYS A 107 10.09 5.85 -5.62
C LYS A 107 8.62 5.83 -5.20
N ILE A 108 8.16 4.70 -4.68
CA ILE A 108 6.77 4.51 -4.23
C ILE A 108 6.47 5.46 -3.07
N LYS A 109 7.35 5.52 -2.07
CA LYS A 109 7.25 6.44 -0.94
C LYS A 109 7.15 7.90 -1.39
N ASN A 110 8.01 8.30 -2.33
CA ASN A 110 7.99 9.67 -2.85
C ASN A 110 6.67 9.98 -3.57
N LYS A 111 6.06 9.00 -4.26
CA LYS A 111 4.73 9.17 -4.86
C LYS A 111 3.62 9.37 -3.84
N SER A 112 3.63 8.62 -2.74
CA SER A 112 2.70 8.87 -1.61
C SER A 112 2.90 10.28 -1.05
N ARG A 113 4.15 10.73 -0.91
CA ARG A 113 4.45 12.08 -0.41
C ARG A 113 3.95 13.15 -1.38
N ASP A 114 4.26 13.01 -2.66
CA ASP A 114 3.85 13.95 -3.69
C ASP A 114 2.32 14.07 -3.76
N PHE A 115 1.60 12.96 -3.57
CA PHE A 115 0.14 12.97 -3.43
C PHE A 115 -0.31 13.87 -2.27
N LEU A 116 0.17 13.64 -1.05
CA LEU A 116 -0.24 14.42 0.13
C LEU A 116 0.04 15.92 0.02
N VAL A 117 1.20 16.25 -0.56
CA VAL A 117 1.60 17.65 -0.78
C VAL A 117 0.74 18.29 -1.85
N THR A 118 0.43 17.57 -2.94
CA THR A 118 -0.35 18.11 -4.06
C THR A 118 -1.83 18.27 -3.72
N THR A 119 -2.40 17.41 -2.87
CA THR A 119 -3.81 17.48 -2.47
C THR A 119 -4.09 18.49 -1.35
N GLY A 120 -3.09 19.26 -0.92
CA GLY A 120 -3.27 20.33 0.09
C GLY A 120 -3.46 19.83 1.52
N LEU A 121 -2.99 18.62 1.85
CA LEU A 121 -3.05 18.11 3.23
C LEU A 121 -2.02 18.80 4.15
N THR A 122 -1.02 19.49 3.59
CA THR A 122 0.17 19.99 4.29
C THR A 122 0.49 21.45 4.04
N ASP A 123 -0.52 22.27 3.72
CA ASP A 123 -0.37 23.74 3.62
C ASP A 123 -0.04 24.37 4.99
#